data_AF-A0A920NB69-F1
#
_entry.id   AF-A0A920NB69-F1
#
_cell.length_a   1.000
_cell.length_b   1.000
_cell.length_c   1.000
_cell.angle_alpha   90.00
_cell.angle_beta   90.00
_cell.angle_gamma   90.00
#
_symmetry.space_group_name_H-M   'P 1'
#
loop_
_entity.id
_entity.type
_entity.pdbx_description
1 polymer ?
#
loop_
_entity_poly.entity_id
_entity_poly.type
_entity_poly.pdbx_seq_one_letter_code
_entity_poly.pdbx_strand_id
1 'polypeptide(L)'
;MGGFGAMYKVAGYKQPVLVSSTDPVGTKLMVAGMAGDYSNIGIDLVNACINDVIVVGASPLFFLDYIATSKMNPEVVNTVVSGIAEACKEVNCALIGGKLQKCPGVCR
;
A
#
# COMPACT_ATOMS: atom_id res chain seq x y z
N MET A 1 -3.41 14.65 -4.60
CA MET A 1 -2.57 14.19 -5.73
C MET A 1 -3.45 14.04 -6.96
N GLY A 2 -3.00 14.51 -8.12
CA GLY A 2 -3.77 14.54 -9.37
C GLY A 2 -2.87 14.77 -10.59
N GLY A 3 -1.74 14.06 -10.62
CA GLY A 3 -0.82 14.02 -11.77
C GLY A 3 -0.77 12.62 -12.35
N PHE A 4 -0.49 12.49 -13.66
CA PHE A 4 -0.41 11.21 -14.38
C PHE A 4 0.61 10.21 -13.78
N GLY A 5 1.57 10.70 -12.99
CA GLY A 5 2.50 9.90 -12.21
C GLY A 5 3.12 10.74 -11.10
N ALA A 6 3.67 10.07 -10.10
CA ALA A 6 4.47 10.69 -9.06
C ALA A 6 5.96 10.45 -9.31
N MET A 7 6.80 11.35 -8.79
CA MET A 7 8.25 11.27 -8.95
C MET A 7 8.91 11.25 -7.57
N TYR A 8 9.98 10.47 -7.44
CA TYR A 8 10.81 10.40 -6.25
C TYR A 8 12.28 10.55 -6.65
N LYS A 9 13.00 11.47 -5.99
CA LYS A 9 14.42 11.68 -6.25
C LYS A 9 15.26 10.69 -5.44
N VAL A 10 15.94 9.78 -6.13
CA VAL A 10 16.95 8.90 -5.50
C VAL A 10 18.26 9.68 -5.40
N ALA A 11 18.80 9.83 -4.19
CA ALA A 11 20.05 10.54 -3.94
C ALA A 11 20.85 9.85 -2.82
N GLY A 12 22.16 10.08 -2.77
CA GLY A 12 23.03 9.56 -1.70
C GLY A 12 23.62 8.16 -1.93
N TYR A 13 23.39 7.54 -3.09
CA TYR A 13 23.92 6.23 -3.44
C TYR A 13 25.00 6.34 -4.54
N LYS A 14 26.07 5.54 -4.44
CA LYS A 14 27.15 5.52 -5.46
C LYS A 14 26.80 4.69 -6.70
N GLN A 15 26.25 3.49 -6.50
CA GLN A 15 25.84 2.55 -7.54
C GLN A 15 24.52 1.88 -7.09
N PRO A 16 23.39 2.60 -7.13
CA PRO A 16 22.13 2.09 -6.59
C PRO A 16 21.61 0.93 -7.41
N VAL A 17 21.08 -0.09 -6.73
CA VAL A 17 20.22 -1.12 -7.29
C VAL A 17 18.83 -0.89 -6.73
N LEU A 18 17.82 -0.90 -7.60
CA LEU A 18 16.42 -0.78 -7.18
C LEU A 18 15.87 -2.17 -6.88
N VAL A 19 15.24 -2.30 -5.72
CA VAL A 19 14.49 -3.49 -5.31
C VAL A 19 13.02 -3.09 -5.20
N SER A 20 12.14 -3.91 -5.75
CA SER A 20 10.69 -3.68 -5.72
C SER A 20 9.98 -4.96 -5.31
N SER A 21 8.98 -4.83 -4.42
CA SER A 21 8.01 -5.90 -4.13
C SER A 21 6.60 -5.42 -4.40
N THR A 22 5.70 -6.38 -4.65
CA THR A 22 4.27 -6.14 -4.77
C THR A 22 3.52 -7.31 -4.18
N ASP A 23 2.79 -7.04 -3.10
CA ASP A 23 2.12 -8.08 -2.33
C ASP A 23 0.69 -7.69 -2.00
N PRO A 24 -0.27 -8.64 -2.06
CA PRO A 24 -1.61 -8.42 -1.58
C PRO A 24 -1.70 -8.69 -0.07
N VAL A 25 -2.70 -8.12 0.60
CA VAL A 25 -3.07 -8.53 1.98
C VAL A 25 -3.61 -9.97 2.02
N GLY A 26 -4.16 -10.46 0.90
CA GLY A 26 -4.64 -11.82 0.75
C GLY A 26 -5.96 -12.09 1.50
N THR A 27 -6.15 -13.33 1.94
CA THR A 27 -7.40 -13.81 2.55
C THR A 27 -7.75 -13.14 3.88
N LYS A 28 -6.81 -12.43 4.53
CA LYS A 28 -7.10 -11.60 5.71
C LYS A 28 -8.16 -10.53 5.45
N LEU A 29 -8.31 -10.08 4.20
CA LEU A 29 -9.40 -9.19 3.78
C LEU A 29 -10.80 -9.82 4.01
N MET A 30 -10.94 -11.14 3.87
CA MET A 30 -12.20 -11.83 4.16
C MET A 30 -12.53 -11.76 5.65
N VAL A 31 -11.52 -11.93 6.51
CA VAL A 31 -11.67 -11.83 7.98
C VAL A 31 -12.05 -10.41 8.39
N ALA A 32 -11.37 -9.40 7.84
CA ALA A 32 -11.73 -7.99 8.05
C ALA A 32 -13.17 -7.69 7.59
N GLY A 33 -13.57 -8.22 6.44
CA GLY A 33 -14.94 -8.09 5.93
C GLY A 33 -15.99 -8.75 6.84
N MET A 34 -15.70 -9.92 7.37
CA MET A 34 -16.58 -10.62 8.33
C MET A 34 -16.66 -9.90 9.68
N ALA A 35 -15.54 -9.31 10.14
CA ALA A 35 -15.48 -8.53 11.38
C ALA A 35 -16.06 -7.12 11.23
N GLY A 36 -16.17 -6.61 10.01
CA GLY A 36 -16.50 -5.21 9.75
C GLY A 36 -15.40 -4.23 10.18
N ASP A 37 -14.16 -4.71 10.37
CA ASP A 37 -13.02 -3.93 10.85
C ASP A 37 -11.86 -4.00 9.84
N TYR A 38 -11.48 -2.83 9.33
CA TYR A 38 -10.42 -2.66 8.33
C TYR A 38 -9.22 -1.88 8.86
N SER A 39 -9.19 -1.59 10.17
CA SER A 39 -8.24 -0.63 10.79
C SER A 39 -6.77 -0.99 10.54
N ASN A 40 -6.45 -2.30 10.50
CA ASN A 40 -5.07 -2.77 10.34
C ASN A 40 -4.70 -3.16 8.90
N ILE A 41 -5.66 -3.15 7.96
CA ILE A 41 -5.44 -3.66 6.60
C ILE A 41 -4.41 -2.82 5.84
N GLY A 42 -4.40 -1.51 6.05
CA GLY A 42 -3.39 -0.64 5.43
C GLY A 42 -1.98 -0.91 5.93
N ILE A 43 -1.82 -1.19 7.23
CA ILE A 43 -0.54 -1.53 7.85
C ILE A 43 -0.05 -2.89 7.35
N ASP A 44 -0.94 -3.88 7.33
CA ASP A 44 -0.65 -5.22 6.80
C ASP A 44 -0.16 -5.17 5.35
N LEU A 45 -0.79 -4.34 4.51
CA LEU A 45 -0.40 -4.18 3.10
C LEU A 45 1.02 -3.65 2.95
N VAL A 46 1.37 -2.59 3.67
CA VAL A 46 2.71 -2.00 3.60
C VAL A 46 3.74 -2.99 4.12
N ASN A 47 3.49 -3.60 5.28
CA ASN A 47 4.44 -4.53 5.90
C ASN A 47 4.68 -5.78 5.07
N ALA A 48 3.67 -6.29 4.34
CA ALA A 48 3.85 -7.41 3.42
C ALA A 48 4.94 -7.10 2.36
N CYS A 49 4.89 -5.91 1.76
CA CYS A 49 5.87 -5.52 0.74
C CYS A 49 7.23 -5.11 1.35
N ILE A 50 7.22 -4.40 2.49
CA ILE A 50 8.44 -3.86 3.10
C ILE A 50 9.33 -4.98 3.65
N ASN A 51 8.73 -6.01 4.23
CA ASN A 51 9.48 -7.15 4.77
C ASN A 51 10.30 -7.86 3.67
N ASP A 52 9.80 -7.94 2.45
CA ASP A 52 10.50 -8.58 1.32
C ASP A 52 11.69 -7.77 0.80
N VAL A 53 11.67 -6.44 0.95
CA VAL A 53 12.80 -5.61 0.50
C VAL A 53 13.88 -5.46 1.59
N ILE A 54 13.49 -5.41 2.86
CA ILE A 54 14.48 -5.24 3.95
C ILE A 54 15.35 -6.50 4.14
N VAL A 55 14.84 -7.69 3.83
CA VAL A 55 15.60 -8.95 3.96
C VAL A 55 16.79 -9.04 3.00
N VAL A 56 16.76 -8.29 1.90
CA VAL A 56 17.91 -8.15 0.98
C VAL A 56 18.75 -6.90 1.26
N GLY A 57 18.49 -6.20 2.38
CA GLY A 57 19.22 -5.00 2.80
C GLY A 57 18.83 -3.73 2.06
N ALA A 58 17.68 -3.70 1.37
CA ALA A 58 17.21 -2.48 0.72
C ALA A 58 16.52 -1.54 1.71
N SER A 59 16.75 -0.24 1.55
CA SER A 59 16.02 0.81 2.28
C SER A 59 14.72 1.15 1.55
N PRO A 60 13.57 1.20 2.25
CA PRO A 60 12.32 1.67 1.66
C PRO A 60 12.44 3.11 1.12
N LEU A 61 11.90 3.36 -0.07
CA LEU A 61 11.94 4.68 -0.71
C LEU A 61 10.54 5.28 -0.86
N PHE A 62 9.67 4.57 -1.58
CA PHE A 62 8.30 4.99 -1.84
C PHE A 62 7.35 3.80 -2.00
N PHE A 63 6.06 4.06 -1.83
CA PHE A 63 4.97 3.09 -1.91
C PHE A 63 3.88 3.57 -2.85
N LEU A 64 3.25 2.63 -3.56
CA LEU A 64 2.03 2.85 -4.32
C LEU A 64 0.98 1.82 -3.95
N ASP A 65 -0.28 2.23 -3.85
CA ASP A 65 -1.40 1.34 -3.54
C ASP A 65 -2.38 1.16 -4.72
N TYR A 66 -3.07 0.03 -4.74
CA TYR A 66 -4.21 -0.22 -5.61
C TYR A 66 -5.33 -0.86 -4.80
N ILE A 67 -6.47 -0.17 -4.71
CA ILE A 67 -7.64 -0.61 -3.96
C ILE A 67 -8.78 -0.87 -4.93
N ALA A 68 -9.22 -2.14 -5.01
CA ALA A 68 -10.39 -2.55 -5.76
C ALA A 68 -11.53 -2.95 -4.82
N THR A 69 -12.75 -2.52 -5.12
CA THR A 69 -13.93 -2.87 -4.32
C THR A 69 -15.17 -3.09 -5.18
N SER A 70 -16.07 -3.98 -4.73
CA SER A 70 -17.38 -4.22 -5.36
C SER A 70 -18.35 -3.06 -5.10
N LYS A 71 -18.27 -2.47 -3.90
CA LYS A 71 -19.09 -1.33 -3.47
C LYS A 71 -18.21 -0.23 -2.88
N MET A 72 -18.49 1.01 -3.26
CA MET A 72 -17.75 2.14 -2.76
C MET A 72 -18.23 2.49 -1.35
N ASN A 73 -17.41 2.23 -0.33
CA ASN A 73 -17.60 2.77 1.00
C ASN A 73 -16.42 3.73 1.30
N PRO A 74 -16.63 5.07 1.26
CA PRO A 74 -15.59 6.05 1.52
C PRO A 74 -14.94 5.92 2.90
N GLU A 75 -15.69 5.52 3.93
CA GLU A 75 -15.17 5.38 5.29
C GLU A 75 -14.14 4.25 5.36
N VAL A 76 -14.49 3.08 4.82
CA VAL A 76 -13.58 1.93 4.75
C VAL A 76 -12.32 2.27 3.96
N VAL A 77 -12.46 2.94 2.81
CA VAL A 77 -11.29 3.36 2.03
C VAL A 77 -10.43 4.34 2.81
N ASN A 78 -11.04 5.33 3.49
CA ASN A 78 -10.29 6.28 4.28
C ASN A 78 -9.52 5.57 5.41
N THR A 79 -10.14 4.64 6.12
CA THR A 79 -9.49 3.81 7.14
C THR A 79 -8.27 3.06 6.58
N VAL A 80 -8.42 2.39 5.44
CA VAL A 80 -7.32 1.64 4.81
C VAL A 80 -6.19 2.58 4.37
N VAL A 81 -6.51 3.68 3.67
CA VAL A 81 -5.51 4.63 3.18
C VAL A 81 -4.78 5.33 4.34
N SER A 82 -5.48 5.64 5.45
CA SER A 82 -4.85 6.16 6.66
C SER A 82 -3.85 5.16 7.25
N GLY A 83 -4.19 3.87 7.33
CA GLY A 83 -3.26 2.83 7.79
C GLY A 83 -2.05 2.65 6.86
N ILE A 84 -2.24 2.76 5.54
CA ILE A 84 -1.12 2.75 4.57
C ILE A 84 -0.18 3.92 4.83
N ALA A 85 -0.75 5.13 4.99
CA ALA A 85 0.04 6.34 5.23
C ALA A 85 0.80 6.29 6.57
N GLU A 86 0.18 5.76 7.62
CA GLU A 86 0.81 5.55 8.93
C GLU A 86 1.98 4.57 8.85
N ALA A 87 1.77 3.37 8.27
CA ALA A 87 2.84 2.38 8.11
C ALA A 87 3.97 2.90 7.22
N CYS A 88 3.65 3.59 6.12
CA CYS A 88 4.66 4.25 5.27
C CYS A 88 5.53 5.22 6.08
N LYS A 89 4.92 6.01 6.97
CA LYS A 89 5.63 6.93 7.85
C LYS A 89 6.54 6.21 8.84
N GLU A 90 6.10 5.11 9.43
CA GLU A 90 6.90 4.30 10.38
C GLU A 90 8.16 3.73 9.72
N VAL A 91 8.07 3.31 8.46
CA VAL A 91 9.20 2.72 7.71
C VAL A 91 10.01 3.75 6.89
N ASN A 92 9.79 5.06 7.10
CA ASN A 92 10.42 6.15 6.34
C ASN A 92 10.23 6.04 4.82
N CYS A 93 9.08 5.53 4.39
CA CYS A 93 8.72 5.34 2.99
C CYS A 93 7.70 6.41 2.56
N ALA A 94 7.89 7.03 1.40
CA ALA A 94 6.94 8.02 0.89
C ALA A 94 5.74 7.34 0.21
N LEU A 95 4.51 7.56 0.67
CA LEU A 95 3.31 7.19 -0.10
C LEU A 95 3.14 8.19 -1.25
N ILE A 96 3.51 7.80 -2.47
CA ILE A 96 3.59 8.72 -3.61
C ILE A 96 2.40 8.67 -4.55
N GLY A 97 1.54 7.65 -4.45
CA GLY A 97 0.35 7.57 -5.28
C GLY A 97 -0.45 6.30 -5.04
N GLY A 98 -1.66 6.27 -5.59
CA GLY A 98 -2.51 5.11 -5.49
C GLY A 98 -3.65 5.15 -6.49
N LYS A 99 -4.36 4.04 -6.64
CA LYS A 99 -5.50 3.92 -7.54
C LYS A 99 -6.68 3.25 -6.84
N LEU A 100 -7.83 3.93 -6.89
CA LEU A 100 -9.12 3.36 -6.52
C LEU A 100 -9.87 2.86 -7.74
N GLN A 101 -10.45 1.66 -7.66
CA GLN A 101 -11.28 1.10 -8.72
C GLN A 101 -12.53 0.40 -8.17
N LYS A 102 -13.70 0.72 -8.73
CA LYS A 102 -14.96 0.03 -8.44
C LYS A 102 -15.20 -1.06 -9.48
N CYS A 103 -15.30 -2.31 -9.04
CA CYS A 103 -15.45 -3.49 -9.90
C CYS A 103 -16.58 -4.44 -9.41
N PRO A 104 -17.87 -4.08 -9.56
CA PRO A 104 -19.01 -4.81 -8.97
C PRO A 104 -19.19 -6.26 -9.45
N GLY A 105 -18.63 -6.62 -10.60
CA GLY A 105 -18.71 -7.96 -11.19
C GLY A 105 -17.45 -8.81 -11.01
N VAL A 106 -16.37 -8.25 -10.45
CA VAL A 106 -15.07 -8.93 -10.31
C VAL A 106 -14.70 -9.08 -8.83
N CYS A 107 -14.88 -8.02 -8.06
CA CYS A 107 -14.72 -8.07 -6.60
C CYS A 107 -16.02 -8.62 -5.98
N ARG A 108 -15.89 -9.55 -5.03
CA ARG A 108 -17.01 -10.05 -4.22
C ARG A 108 -16.86 -9.54 -2.80
#